data_AF-A0A961IY07-F1
#
_entry.id   AF-A0A961IY07-F1
#
_cell.length_a   1.000
_cell.length_b   1.000
_cell.length_c   1.000
_cell.angle_alpha   90.00
_cell.angle_beta   90.00
_cell.angle_gamma   90.00
#
_symmetry.space_group_name_H-M   'P 1'
#
loop_
_entity.id
_entity.type
_entity.pdbx_description
1 polymer ?
#
loop_
_entity_poly.entity_id
_entity_poly.type
_entity_poly.pdbx_seq_one_letter_code
_entity_poly.pdbx_strand_id
1 'polypeptide(L)' 'ISWVWLMPLLAVLVALGMVWQTYANRGPMIVVTFPSASGIEAGQTPLRFRELDVGTVEEVTFS' A
#
# COMPACT_ATOMS: atom_id res chain seq x y z
N ILE A 1 22.69 -3.87 34.82
CA ILE A 1 22.41 -3.83 33.37
C ILE A 1 21.87 -2.43 33.07
N SER A 2 22.56 -1.64 32.26
CA SER A 2 22.39 -0.17 32.24
C SER A 2 21.15 0.30 31.47
N TRP A 3 20.52 1.36 31.99
CA TRP A 3 19.40 2.12 31.42
C TRP A 3 19.58 2.53 29.94
N VAL A 4 20.83 2.54 29.45
CA VAL A 4 21.21 2.88 28.06
C VAL A 4 20.47 2.03 27.01
N TRP A 5 20.05 0.80 27.34
CA TRP A 5 19.34 -0.08 26.42
C TRP A 5 17.85 0.26 26.21
N LEU A 6 17.29 1.20 26.98
CA LEU A 6 15.92 1.67 26.76
C LEU A 6 15.77 2.37 25.41
N MET A 7 16.77 3.15 24.99
CA MET A 7 16.75 3.85 23.71
C MET A 7 16.64 2.90 22.50
N PRO A 8 17.52 1.89 22.32
CA PRO A 8 17.38 0.95 21.22
C PRO A 8 16.07 0.14 21.29
N LEU A 9 15.59 -0.20 22.49
CA LEU A 9 14.31 -0.89 22.65
C LEU A 9 13.13 -0.02 22.16
N LEU A 10 13.15 1.27 22.49
CA LEU A 10 12.16 2.24 22.03
C LEU A 10 12.17 2.40 20.51
N ALA A 11 13.37 2.46 19.91
CA ALA A 11 13.52 2.52 18.46
C ALA A 11 12.91 1.28 17.76
N VAL A 12 13.15 0.09 18.29
CA VAL A 12 12.57 -1.16 17.79
C VAL A 12 11.05 -1.16 17.90
N LEU A 13 10.49 -0.69 19.03
CA LEU A 13 9.04 -0.58 19.22
C LEU A 13 8.40 0.36 18.20
N VAL A 14 9.00 1.52 17.94
CA VAL A 14 8.49 2.48 16.95
C VAL A 14 8.56 1.88 15.54
N ALA A 15 9.67 1.24 15.18
CA ALA A 15 9.82 0.59 13.88
C ALA A 15 8.77 -0.51 13.66
N LEU A 16 8.54 -1.37 14.65
CA LEU A 16 7.49 -2.39 14.63
C LEU A 16 6.10 -1.77 14.48
N GLY A 17 5.82 -0.71 15.24
CA GLY A 17 4.55 0.02 15.16
C GLY A 17 4.30 0.60 13.77
N MET A 18 5.32 1.16 13.13
CA MET A 18 5.22 1.73 11.78
C MET A 18 4.95 0.66 10.72
N VAL A 19 5.60 -0.50 10.82
CA VAL A 19 5.31 -1.65 9.94
C VAL A 19 3.87 -2.11 10.13
N TRP A 20 3.43 -2.27 11.38
CA TRP A 20 2.05 -2.67 11.69
C TRP A 20 1.04 -1.65 11.17
N GLN A 21 1.31 -0.36 11.37
CA GLN A 21 0.48 0.74 10.88
C GLN A 21 0.39 0.72 9.36
N THR A 22 1.49 0.42 8.67
CA THR A 22 1.54 0.31 7.21
C THR A 22 0.68 -0.87 6.74
N TYR A 23 0.77 -2.03 7.38
CA TYR A 23 -0.09 -3.18 7.06
C TYR A 23 -1.57 -2.93 7.39
N ALA A 24 -1.87 -2.25 8.49
CA ALA A 24 -3.24 -1.94 8.90
C ALA A 24 -3.89 -0.84 8.05
N ASN A 25 -3.10 0.12 7.53
CA ASN A 25 -3.58 1.21 6.68
C ASN A 25 -3.60 0.86 5.19
N ARG A 26 -2.93 -0.22 4.76
CA ARG A 26 -3.09 -0.74 3.40
C ARG A 26 -4.55 -1.20 3.28
N GLY A 27 -5.34 -0.36 2.61
CA GLY A 27 -6.74 -0.68 2.29
C GLY A 27 -6.85 -2.01 1.52
N PRO A 28 -8.07 -2.53 1.36
CA PRO A 28 -8.29 -3.78 0.63
C PRO A 28 -7.69 -3.69 -0.78
N MET A 29 -6.94 -4.70 -1.18
CA MET A 29 -6.40 -4.78 -2.54
C MET A 29 -7.56 -5.08 -3.50
N ILE A 30 -7.93 -4.09 -4.33
CA ILE A 30 -9.02 -4.21 -5.29
C ILE A 30 -8.45 -4.78 -6.59
N VAL A 31 -8.79 -6.03 -6.91
CA VAL A 31 -8.42 -6.67 -8.18
C VAL A 31 -9.61 -6.59 -9.13
N VAL A 32 -9.41 -6.01 -10.31
CA VAL A 32 -10.46 -5.92 -11.35
C VAL A 32 -9.97 -6.64 -12.60
N THR A 33 -10.72 -7.65 -13.06
CA THR A 33 -10.40 -8.42 -14.26
C THR A 33 -11.16 -7.87 -15.46
N PHE A 34 -10.44 -7.58 -16.54
CA PHE A 34 -11.01 -7.12 -17.80
C PHE A 34 -10.60 -8.05 -18.95
N PRO A 35 -11.44 -8.20 -19.99
CA PRO A 35 -11.12 -9.02 -21.16
C PRO A 35 -10.04 -8.40 -22.07
N SER A 36 -9.75 -7.10 -21.95
CA SER A 36 -8.64 -6.44 -22.63
C SER A 36 -8.11 -5.30 -21.76
N ALA A 37 -6.79 -5.23 -21.59
CA ALA A 37 -6.09 -4.13 -20.92
C ALA A 37 -5.47 -3.13 -21.91
N SER A 38 -5.88 -3.16 -23.19
CA SER A 38 -5.34 -2.27 -24.24
C SER A 38 -5.52 -0.79 -23.86
N GLY A 39 -4.42 -0.11 -23.52
CA GLY A 39 -4.41 1.31 -23.15
C GLY A 39 -4.38 1.60 -21.65
N ILE A 40 -4.23 0.59 -20.78
CA ILE A 40 -4.05 0.78 -19.33
C ILE A 40 -2.56 0.70 -19.00
N GLU A 41 -2.02 1.78 -18.44
CA GLU A 41 -0.64 1.84 -17.94
C GLU A 41 -0.65 1.86 -16.42
N ALA A 42 0.00 0.86 -15.80
CA ALA A 42 0.23 0.83 -14.36
C ALA A 42 0.93 2.12 -13.93
N GLY A 43 0.42 2.76 -12.87
CA GLY A 43 0.96 4.00 -12.31
C GLY A 43 0.57 5.29 -13.03
N GLN A 44 -0.10 5.24 -14.20
CA GLN A 44 -0.49 6.46 -14.95
C GLN A 44 -1.99 6.57 -15.22
N THR A 45 -2.74 5.46 -15.21
CA THR A 45 -4.19 5.49 -15.39
C THR A 45 -4.91 5.73 -14.05
N PRO A 46 -5.64 6.86 -13.87
CA PRO A 46 -6.41 7.12 -12.66
C PRO A 46 -7.66 6.23 -12.62
N LEU A 47 -7.91 5.61 -11.47
CA LEU A 47 -9.09 4.80 -11.20
C LEU A 47 -10.24 5.72 -10.75
N ARG A 48 -11.24 5.90 -11.62
CA ARG A 48 -12.42 6.72 -11.34
C ARG A 48 -13.62 5.85 -11.01
N PHE A 49 -14.24 6.09 -9.85
CA PHE A 49 -15.52 5.48 -9.49
C PHE A 49 -16.53 6.59 -9.25
N ARG A 50 -17.62 6.61 -10.03
CA ARG A 50 -18.71 7.61 -9.90
C ARG A 50 -18.18 9.04 -9.89
N GLU A 51 -17.33 9.36 -10.87
CA GLU A 51 -16.68 10.68 -11.08
C GLU A 51 -15.63 11.09 -10.03
N LEU A 52 -15.41 10.27 -8.99
CA LEU A 52 -14.39 10.49 -7.96
C LEU A 52 -13.11 9.70 -8.25
N ASP A 53 -11.96 10.36 -8.14
CA ASP A 53 -10.64 9.72 -8.22
C ASP A 53 -10.39 8.93 -6.93
N VAL A 54 -10.33 7.61 -7.03
CA VAL A 54 -10.20 6.69 -5.88
C VAL A 54 -8.76 6.20 -5.70
N GLY A 55 -7.92 6.32 -6.73
CA GLY A 55 -6.51 5.94 -6.68
C GLY A 55 -5.92 5.77 -8.08
N THR A 56 -4.73 5.20 -8.14
CA THR A 56 -4.03 4.87 -9.40
C THR A 56 -3.86 3.35 -9.49
N VAL A 57 -3.88 2.79 -10.70
CA VAL A 57 -3.62 1.36 -10.92
C VAL A 57 -2.21 1.01 -10.44
N GLU A 58 -2.07 0.15 -9.42
CA GLU A 58 -0.76 -0.26 -8.87
C GLU A 58 -0.04 -1.28 -9.76
N GLU A 59 -0.76 -2.28 -10.30
CA GLU A 59 -0.16 -3.38 -11.05
C GLU A 59 -1.13 -3.91 -12.12
N VAL A 60 -0.59 -4.34 -13.27
CA VAL A 60 -1.35 -4.99 -14.37
C VAL A 60 -0.70 -6.34 -14.65
N THR A 61 -1.47 -7.42 -14.52
CA THR A 61 -1.04 -8.78 -14.81
C THR A 61 -1.90 -9.37 -15.93
N PHE A 62 -1.28 -10.11 -16.85
CA PHE A 62 -1.97 -10.92 -17.86
C PHE A 62 -1.96 -12.39 -17.41
N SER A 63 -3.13 -12.99 -17.24
CA SER A 63 -3.32 -14.42 -16.92
C SER A 63 -4.01 -15.15 -18.06
#